data_AF-A0A2G8HT84-F1
#
_entry.id   AF-A0A2G8HT84-F1
#
_cell.length_a   1.000
_cell.length_b   1.000
_cell.length_c   1.000
_cell.angle_alpha   90.00
_cell.angle_beta   90.00
_cell.angle_gamma   90.00
#
_symmetry.space_group_name_H-M   'P 1'
#
loop_
_entity.id
_entity.type
_entity.pdbx_description
1 polymer ?
#
loop_
_entity_poly.entity_id
_entity_poly.type
_entity_poly.pdbx_seq_one_letter_code
_entity_poly.pdbx_strand_id
1 'polypeptide(L)'
;MDNKTKNILLNEVGQSAVEYIMLLAIISVITFSIINSDRFKNFMGKDSSFFAGLRSQVEYAYRHGYLNNETDRSDNNYSGPHETYYNIDDGQTRFFSGGKQYPR
;
A
#
# COMPACT_ATOMS: atom_id res chain seq x y z
N MET A 1 -20.63 11.18 49.32
CA MET A 1 -19.52 11.71 48.50
C MET A 1 -19.85 11.39 47.06
N ASP A 2 -20.59 12.26 46.40
CA ASP A 2 -21.03 12.03 45.01
C ASP A 2 -19.97 12.48 44.03
N ASN A 3 -19.43 11.51 43.31
CA ASN A 3 -18.46 11.71 42.24
C ASN A 3 -19.20 12.16 40.98
N LYS A 4 -19.43 13.47 40.83
CA LYS A 4 -19.98 14.05 39.60
C LYS A 4 -18.90 14.08 38.53
N THR A 5 -18.91 13.07 37.66
CA THR A 5 -18.30 13.13 36.33
C THR A 5 -18.94 14.30 35.58
N LYS A 6 -18.21 15.43 35.51
CA LYS A 6 -18.61 16.59 34.72
C LYS A 6 -18.51 16.23 33.24
N ASN A 7 -19.63 15.83 32.64
CA ASN A 7 -19.79 15.87 31.20
C ASN A 7 -19.82 17.34 30.76
N ILE A 8 -18.66 17.84 30.33
CA ILE A 8 -18.43 19.25 29.95
C ILE A 8 -19.26 19.68 28.73
N LEU A 9 -19.95 18.74 28.05
CA LEU A 9 -20.62 18.97 26.76
C LEU A 9 -22.15 18.90 26.80
N LEU A 10 -22.78 18.67 27.96
CA LEU A 10 -24.20 18.25 28.01
C LEU A 10 -25.18 19.30 28.54
N ASN A 11 -24.76 20.54 28.80
CA ASN A 11 -25.58 21.53 29.51
C ASN A 11 -25.69 22.91 28.83
N GLU A 12 -25.45 23.00 27.53
CA GLU A 12 -25.68 24.21 26.73
C GLU A 12 -26.94 24.02 25.88
N VAL A 13 -28.07 24.58 26.34
CA VAL A 13 -29.41 24.50 25.70
C VAL A 13 -29.49 25.35 24.42
N GLY A 14 -28.35 25.60 23.75
CA GLY A 14 -28.20 26.46 22.59
C GLY A 14 -27.49 25.81 21.41
N GLN A 15 -27.32 24.47 21.41
CA GLN A 15 -26.75 23.76 20.27
C GLN A 15 -27.67 23.85 19.05
N SER A 16 -27.45 24.89 18.26
CA SER A 16 -28.20 25.16 17.05
C SER A 16 -27.80 24.15 15.99
N ALA A 17 -28.77 23.59 15.25
CA ALA A 17 -28.49 22.75 14.08
C ALA A 17 -27.49 23.41 13.10
N VAL A 18 -27.42 24.75 13.10
CA VAL A 18 -26.47 25.55 12.33
C VAL A 18 -25.02 25.29 12.74
N GLU A 19 -24.72 25.12 14.03
CA GLU A 19 -23.36 24.88 14.51
C GLU A 19 -22.84 23.52 14.02
N TYR A 20 -23.69 22.50 14.07
CA TYR A 20 -23.37 21.17 13.55
C TYR A 20 -23.17 21.18 12.04
N ILE A 21 -23.97 21.95 11.29
CA ILE A 21 -23.80 22.13 9.85
C ILE A 21 -22.48 22.86 9.54
N MET A 22 -22.14 23.92 10.29
CA MET A 22 -20.87 24.62 10.13
C MET A 22 -19.68 23.71 10.48
N LEU A 23 -19.78 22.95 11.57
CA LEU A 23 -18.74 22.01 11.96
C LEU A 23 -18.54 20.96 10.86
N LEU A 24 -19.62 20.41 10.32
CA LEU A 24 -19.56 19.48 9.20
C LEU A 24 -18.91 20.13 7.98
N ALA A 25 -19.29 21.35 7.62
CA ALA A 25 -18.72 22.07 6.49
C ALA A 25 -17.20 22.29 6.66
N ILE A 26 -16.76 22.69 7.86
CA ILE A 26 -15.33 22.88 8.17
C ILE A 26 -14.58 21.54 8.06
N ILE A 27 -15.13 20.47 8.65
CA ILE A 27 -14.54 19.13 8.56
C ILE A 27 -14.44 18.69 7.09
N SER A 28 -15.49 18.91 6.29
CA SER A 28 -15.49 18.59 4.87
C SER A 28 -14.41 19.37 4.12
N VAL A 29 -14.27 20.68 4.34
CA VAL A 29 -13.25 21.51 3.69
C VAL A 29 -11.84 21.02 4.03
N ILE A 30 -11.56 20.74 5.31
CA ILE A 30 -10.26 20.19 5.74
C ILE A 30 -10.01 18.84 5.07
N THR A 31 -11.01 17.96 5.06
CA THR A 31 -10.91 16.63 4.44
C THR A 31 -10.61 16.74 2.94
N PHE A 32 -11.34 17.59 2.21
CA PHE A 32 -11.11 17.81 0.78
C PHE A 32 -9.75 18.43 0.50
N SER A 33 -9.27 19.33 1.36
CA SER A 33 -7.92 19.90 1.25
C SER A 33 -6.83 18.82 1.35
N ILE A 34 -6.98 17.90 2.31
CA ILE A 34 -6.03 16.78 2.49
C ILE A 34 -6.09 15.84 1.29
N ILE A 35 -7.28 15.37 0.90
CA ILE A 35 -7.44 14.39 -0.18
C ILE A 35 -6.96 14.95 -1.53
N ASN A 36 -7.16 16.26 -1.76
CA ASN A 36 -6.71 16.89 -3.00
C ASN A 36 -5.22 17.26 -3.02
N SER A 37 -4.53 17.18 -1.88
CA SER A 37 -3.09 17.48 -1.83
C SER A 37 -2.27 16.50 -2.66
N ASP A 38 -1.21 17.00 -3.30
CA ASP A 38 -0.32 16.17 -4.11
C ASP A 38 0.37 15.08 -3.28
N ARG A 39 0.69 15.38 -2.01
CA ARG A 39 1.26 14.39 -1.08
C ARG A 39 0.32 13.22 -0.85
N PHE A 40 -0.96 13.50 -0.61
CA PHE A 40 -1.94 12.42 -0.41
C PHE A 40 -2.16 11.62 -1.69
N LYS A 41 -2.25 12.29 -2.85
CA LYS A 41 -2.37 11.61 -4.15
C LYS A 41 -1.15 10.75 -4.49
N ASN A 42 0.06 11.20 -4.15
CA ASN A 42 1.29 10.41 -4.35
C ASN A 42 1.37 9.18 -3.42
N PHE A 43 0.61 9.18 -2.32
CA PHE A 43 0.59 8.09 -1.35
C PHE A 43 -0.62 7.13 -1.52
N MET A 44 -1.81 7.65 -1.80
CA MET A 44 -3.07 6.87 -1.92
C MET A 44 -3.76 6.96 -3.28
N GLY A 45 -3.22 7.75 -4.22
CA GLY A 45 -3.76 7.87 -5.57
C GLY A 45 -3.51 6.64 -6.44
N LYS A 46 -4.05 6.67 -7.66
CA LYS A 46 -3.97 5.56 -8.62
C LYS A 46 -2.53 5.15 -8.95
N ASP A 47 -1.64 6.13 -9.05
CA ASP A 47 -0.22 5.94 -9.37
C ASP A 47 0.66 6.10 -8.12
N SER A 48 0.16 5.69 -6.95
CA SER A 48 0.90 5.91 -5.71
C SER A 48 2.15 5.07 -5.62
N SER A 49 3.21 5.69 -5.11
CA SER A 49 4.50 5.01 -4.84
C SER A 49 4.35 3.85 -3.86
N PHE A 50 3.43 3.98 -2.90
CA PHE A 50 3.12 2.94 -1.93
C PHE A 50 2.51 1.70 -2.58
N PHE A 51 1.45 1.87 -3.40
CA PHE A 51 0.82 0.75 -4.08
C PHE A 51 1.72 0.16 -5.17
N ALA A 52 2.56 0.98 -5.82
CA ALA A 52 3.58 0.49 -6.74
C ALA A 52 4.58 -0.44 -6.02
N GLY A 53 5.07 -0.05 -4.84
CA GLY A 53 5.94 -0.88 -4.01
C GLY A 53 5.26 -2.16 -3.53
N LEU A 54 4.03 -2.05 -3.02
CA LEU A 54 3.23 -3.21 -2.60
C LEU A 54 3.01 -4.18 -3.77
N ARG A 55 2.61 -3.66 -4.94
CA ARG A 55 2.41 -4.46 -6.15
C ARG A 55 3.68 -5.19 -6.54
N SER A 56 4.82 -4.48 -6.58
CA SER A 56 6.11 -5.08 -6.92
C SER A 56 6.48 -6.22 -5.97
N GLN A 57 6.23 -6.04 -4.67
CA GLN A 57 6.53 -7.07 -3.66
C GLN A 57 5.59 -8.28 -3.78
N VAL A 58 4.29 -8.05 -3.99
CA VAL A 58 3.31 -9.11 -4.19
C VAL A 58 3.61 -9.90 -5.47
N GLU A 59 3.95 -9.20 -6.56
CA GLU A 59 4.32 -9.82 -7.84
C GLU A 59 5.58 -10.69 -7.68
N TYR A 60 6.61 -10.18 -7.00
CA TYR A 60 7.81 -10.94 -6.70
C TYR A 60 7.48 -12.18 -5.85
N ALA A 61 6.78 -12.00 -4.73
CA ALA A 61 6.46 -13.10 -3.82
C ALA A 61 5.61 -14.19 -4.48
N TYR A 62 4.69 -13.80 -5.37
CA TYR A 62 3.88 -14.73 -6.14
C TYR A 62 4.73 -15.58 -7.09
N ARG A 63 5.72 -14.99 -7.76
CA ARG A 63 6.60 -15.69 -8.71
C ARG A 63 7.67 -16.53 -8.01
N HIS A 64 8.24 -15.99 -6.93
CA HIS A 64 9.45 -16.53 -6.31
C HIS A 64 9.19 -17.38 -5.06
N GLY A 65 8.02 -17.24 -4.43
CA GLY A 65 7.64 -17.97 -3.23
C GLY A 65 8.30 -17.47 -1.93
N TYR A 66 9.05 -16.37 -1.99
CA TYR A 66 9.63 -15.69 -0.83
C TYR A 66 9.58 -14.16 -1.02
N LEU A 67 9.74 -13.44 0.09
CA LEU A 67 9.80 -11.99 0.08
C LEU A 67 11.24 -11.54 -0.17
N ASN A 68 11.43 -10.65 -1.13
CA ASN A 68 12.68 -9.94 -1.35
C ASN A 68 12.39 -8.44 -1.52
N ASN A 69 13.36 -7.62 -1.16
CA ASN A 69 13.31 -6.16 -1.36
C ASN A 69 13.93 -5.76 -2.71
N GLU A 70 14.54 -6.69 -3.43
CA GLU A 70 15.09 -6.44 -4.76
C GLU A 70 14.00 -6.47 -5.83
N THR A 71 14.12 -5.57 -6.82
CA THR A 71 13.29 -5.61 -8.03
C THR A 71 13.48 -6.94 -8.74
N ASP A 72 12.36 -7.59 -9.09
CA ASP A 72 12.34 -8.85 -9.82
C ASP A 72 13.25 -8.77 -11.06
N ARG A 73 14.38 -9.50 -11.03
CA ARG A 73 15.30 -9.60 -12.17
C ARG A 73 14.90 -10.73 -13.12
N SER A 74 13.87 -11.52 -12.79
CA SER A 74 13.35 -12.53 -13.68
C SER A 74 12.58 -11.86 -14.83
N ASP A 75 13.19 -11.86 -16.01
CA ASP A 75 12.48 -11.50 -17.23
C ASP A 75 11.48 -12.64 -17.56
N ASN A 76 10.29 -12.28 -18.02
CA ASN A 76 9.26 -13.23 -18.51
C ASN A 76 9.75 -14.10 -19.67
N ASN A 77 10.93 -13.75 -20.18
CA ASN A 77 11.61 -14.35 -21.31
C ASN A 77 12.50 -15.55 -20.94
N TYR A 78 12.52 -15.94 -19.66
CA TYR A 78 13.37 -17.03 -19.14
C TYR A 78 14.84 -16.84 -19.52
N SER A 79 15.33 -15.59 -19.51
CA SER A 79 16.71 -15.24 -19.88
C SER A 79 17.69 -15.52 -18.73
N GLY A 80 17.68 -16.75 -18.23
CA GLY A 80 18.54 -17.19 -17.12
C GLY A 80 17.83 -18.13 -16.14
N PRO A 81 18.61 -18.77 -15.25
CA PRO A 81 18.05 -19.60 -14.19
C PRO A 81 17.25 -18.77 -13.18
N HIS A 82 16.12 -19.30 -12.72
CA HIS A 82 15.24 -18.63 -11.76
C HIS A 82 15.65 -18.95 -10.31
N GLU A 83 15.69 -17.92 -9.47
CA GLU A 83 16.22 -17.98 -8.10
C GLU A 83 15.51 -19.03 -7.21
N THR A 84 14.20 -19.23 -7.40
CA THR A 84 13.41 -20.22 -6.61
C THR A 84 13.85 -21.67 -6.77
N TYR A 85 14.34 -22.05 -7.94
CA TYR A 85 14.66 -23.46 -8.21
C TYR A 85 16.11 -23.71 -8.62
N TYR A 86 16.86 -22.66 -8.92
CA TYR A 86 18.28 -22.72 -9.20
C TYR A 86 19.06 -22.13 -8.03
N ASN A 87 19.82 -22.98 -7.35
CA ASN A 87 20.76 -22.53 -6.35
C ASN A 87 21.98 -21.96 -7.08
N ILE A 88 22.17 -20.64 -7.00
CA ILE A 88 23.30 -19.93 -7.63
C ILE A 88 24.63 -20.31 -6.97
N ASP A 89 24.64 -20.53 -5.65
CA ASP A 89 25.86 -20.84 -4.90
C ASP A 89 26.39 -22.24 -5.22
N ASP A 90 25.48 -23.21 -5.34
CA ASP A 90 25.83 -24.60 -5.66
C ASP A 90 25.81 -24.89 -7.16
N GLY A 91 25.32 -23.96 -7.99
CA GLY A 91 25.15 -24.13 -9.44
C GLY A 91 24.18 -25.26 -9.83
N GLN A 92 23.28 -25.66 -8.94
CA GLN A 92 22.43 -26.84 -9.08
C GLN A 92 20.94 -26.51 -9.05
N THR A 93 20.14 -27.29 -9.77
CA THR A 93 18.68 -27.22 -9.74
C THR A 93 18.06 -28.61 -9.71
N ARG A 94 16.93 -28.73 -9.02
CA ARG A 94 16.11 -29.96 -8.98
C ARG A 94 15.09 -30.04 -10.12
N PHE A 95 15.03 -29.00 -10.96
CA PHE A 95 14.02 -28.82 -11.99
C PHE A 95 14.68 -28.60 -13.35
N PHE A 96 13.99 -28.99 -14.42
CA PHE A 96 14.42 -28.65 -15.78
C PHE A 96 14.15 -27.15 -16.03
N SER A 97 15.15 -26.44 -16.55
CA SER A 97 15.01 -25.03 -16.94
C SER A 97 15.26 -24.85 -18.44
N GLY A 98 14.67 -23.81 -19.03
CA GLY A 98 14.90 -23.46 -20.43
C GLY A 98 16.32 -22.93 -20.60
N GLY A 99 17.18 -23.66 -21.30
CA GLY A 99 18.56 -23.22 -21.58
C GLY A 99 18.67 -22.14 -22.67
N LYS A 100 17.56 -21.84 -23.38
CA LYS A 100 17.49 -20.82 -24.42
C LYS A 100 16.23 -19.98 -24.24
N GLN A 101 16.36 -18.70 -24.52
CA GLN A 101 15.28 -17.73 -24.54
C GLN A 101 14.17 -18.16 -25.54
N TYR A 102 12.91 -17.86 -25.24
CA TYR A 102 11.83 -18.06 -26.20
C TYR A 102 12.03 -17.17 -27.46
N PRO A 103 11.65 -17.67 -28.66
CA PRO A 103 11.62 -16.83 -29.86
C PRO A 103 10.68 -15.64 -29.64
N ARG A 104 11.08 -14.45 -30.09
CA ARG A 104 10.25 -13.24 -30.08
C ARG A 104 9.31 -13.21 -31.27
#